data_AF-A0A9D2PXT9-F1
#
_entry.id   AF-A0A9D2PXT9-F1
#
_cell.length_a   1.000
_cell.length_b   1.000
_cell.length_c   1.000
_cell.angle_alpha   90.00
_cell.angle_beta   90.00
_cell.angle_gamma   90.00
#
_symmetry.space_group_name_H-M   'P 1'
#
loop_
_entity.id
_entity.type
_entity.pdbx_description
1 polymer ?
#
loop_
_entity_poly.entity_id
_entity_poly.type
_entity_poly.pdbx_seq_one_letter_code
_entity_poly.pdbx_strand_id
1 'polypeptide(L)'
;MALPTLSTQAERLIDLDLHTFAGVPAEALTDAAVRAGAERTDALLAIDPALAPPSALAPLMRRGEKPGFVVEDMTDVDAFGPNGVDLPDSPLYLIQAPDRGDEFENVSPAEALEAITAGGRSPLLLTEGLLWVLQVPEILERNHCFMTIGSRIRKASGQLDSRTPALWISGGTGRDGTTRRDAPKLGWCWWNNRHTWLGIASAGGRTVG
;
A
#
# COMPACT_ATOMS: atom_id res chain seq x y z
N MET A 1 12.71 -0.58 7.31
CA MET A 1 12.42 -1.53 8.40
C MET A 1 12.33 -2.93 7.83
N ALA A 2 12.72 -3.96 8.58
CA ALA A 2 12.63 -5.34 8.12
C ALA A 2 11.17 -5.81 8.08
N LEU A 3 10.79 -6.60 7.08
CA LEU A 3 9.49 -7.28 7.07
C LEU A 3 9.51 -8.46 8.04
N PRO A 4 8.37 -8.85 8.62
CA PRO A 4 8.22 -10.13 9.29
C PRO A 4 8.48 -11.28 8.30
N THR A 5 8.69 -12.48 8.81
CA THR A 5 8.80 -13.68 7.97
C THR A 5 7.51 -13.88 7.17
N LEU A 6 7.58 -14.49 5.98
CA LEU A 6 6.38 -14.77 5.19
C LEU A 6 5.35 -15.63 5.95
N SER A 7 5.80 -16.54 6.82
CA SER A 7 4.91 -17.29 7.72
C SER A 7 4.13 -16.39 8.67
N THR A 8 4.81 -15.48 9.37
CA THR A 8 4.16 -14.49 10.25
C THR A 8 3.25 -13.55 9.46
N GLN A 9 3.63 -13.17 8.23
CA GLN A 9 2.77 -12.36 7.38
C GLN A 9 1.47 -13.09 7.02
N ALA A 10 1.53 -14.38 6.67
CA ALA A 10 0.35 -15.19 6.37
C ALA A 10 -0.58 -15.32 7.59
N GLU A 11 -0.03 -15.64 8.77
CA GLU A 11 -0.78 -15.71 10.03
C GLU A 11 -1.47 -14.37 10.33
N ARG A 12 -0.75 -13.25 10.16
CA ARG A 12 -1.29 -11.91 10.35
C ARG A 12 -2.48 -11.62 9.43
N LEU A 13 -2.41 -12.02 8.16
CA LEU A 13 -3.51 -11.84 7.20
C LEU A 13 -4.73 -12.72 7.57
N ILE A 14 -4.49 -13.91 8.13
CA ILE A 14 -5.54 -14.80 8.63
C ILE A 14 -6.22 -14.19 9.87
N ASP A 15 -5.45 -13.69 10.83
CA ASP A 15 -5.96 -13.05 12.06
C ASP A 15 -6.79 -11.78 11.78
N LEU A 16 -6.50 -11.10 10.66
CA LEU A 16 -7.27 -9.96 10.18
C LEU A 16 -8.50 -10.35 9.35
N ASP A 17 -8.79 -11.66 9.24
CA ASP A 17 -9.90 -12.26 8.47
C ASP A 17 -9.86 -11.93 6.96
N LEU A 18 -8.70 -11.49 6.45
CA LEU A 18 -8.55 -11.07 5.05
C LEU A 18 -8.71 -12.22 4.07
N HIS A 19 -8.43 -13.45 4.50
CA HIS A 19 -8.67 -14.64 3.70
C HIS A 19 -10.17 -14.80 3.38
N THR A 20 -11.06 -14.58 4.37
CA THR A 20 -12.51 -14.64 4.18
C THR A 20 -12.98 -13.50 3.27
N PHE A 21 -12.53 -12.27 3.52
CA PHE A 21 -12.86 -11.12 2.67
C PHE A 21 -12.44 -11.32 1.21
N ALA A 22 -11.25 -11.89 0.99
CA ALA A 22 -10.69 -12.14 -0.34
C ALA A 22 -11.27 -13.40 -1.02
N GLY A 23 -12.08 -14.21 -0.32
CA GLY A 23 -12.55 -15.49 -0.84
C GLY A 23 -11.41 -16.51 -1.05
N VAL A 24 -10.32 -16.37 -0.31
CA VAL A 24 -9.13 -17.23 -0.36
C VAL A 24 -9.13 -18.14 0.87
N PRO A 25 -8.94 -19.46 0.72
CA PRO A 25 -8.78 -20.35 1.88
C PRO A 25 -7.61 -19.90 2.76
N ALA A 26 -7.76 -19.96 4.09
CA ALA A 26 -6.67 -19.60 5.01
C ALA A 26 -5.39 -20.42 4.72
N GLU A 27 -5.54 -21.70 4.39
CA GLU A 27 -4.44 -22.59 3.99
C GLU A 27 -3.66 -22.09 2.77
N ALA A 28 -4.31 -21.39 1.84
CA ALA A 28 -3.64 -20.88 0.65
C ALA A 28 -2.62 -19.79 0.98
N LEU A 29 -2.86 -19.00 2.05
CA LEU A 29 -1.90 -18.01 2.55
C LEU A 29 -0.68 -18.68 3.17
N THR A 30 -0.88 -19.68 4.02
CA THR A 30 0.21 -20.44 4.64
C THR A 30 1.01 -21.22 3.59
N ASP A 31 0.32 -21.83 2.62
CA ASP A 31 0.97 -22.58 1.54
C ASP A 31 1.79 -21.67 0.63
N ALA A 32 1.28 -20.47 0.30
CA ALA A 32 2.05 -19.47 -0.44
C ALA A 32 3.32 -19.06 0.31
N ALA A 33 3.21 -18.77 1.61
CA ALA A 33 4.37 -18.47 2.44
C ALA A 33 5.40 -19.61 2.46
N VAL A 34 4.96 -20.87 2.59
CA VAL A 34 5.84 -22.05 2.56
C VAL A 34 6.52 -22.20 1.20
N ARG A 35 5.77 -22.13 0.09
CA ARG A 35 6.32 -22.24 -1.27
C ARG A 35 7.35 -21.17 -1.56
N ALA A 36 7.08 -19.94 -1.11
CA ALA A 36 7.95 -18.80 -1.29
C ALA A 36 9.21 -18.82 -0.41
N GLY A 37 9.24 -19.68 0.62
CA GLY A 37 10.27 -19.74 1.66
C GLY A 37 9.82 -19.02 2.92
N ALA A 38 9.22 -19.75 3.86
CA ALA A 38 8.52 -19.21 5.02
C ALA A 38 9.33 -18.20 5.86
N GLU A 39 10.64 -18.39 5.97
CA GLU A 39 11.55 -17.55 6.80
C GLU A 39 12.06 -16.28 6.08
N ARG A 40 11.66 -16.05 4.83
CA ARG A 40 12.07 -14.85 4.08
C ARG A 40 11.50 -13.58 4.68
N THR A 41 12.31 -12.53 4.68
CA THR A 41 11.99 -11.19 5.19
C THR A 41 12.25 -10.08 4.16
N ASP A 42 12.55 -10.46 2.92
CA ASP A 42 12.86 -9.57 1.78
C ASP A 42 11.66 -9.35 0.85
N ALA A 43 10.53 -10.00 1.12
CA ALA A 43 9.32 -9.93 0.32
C ALA A 43 8.06 -9.77 1.18
N LEU A 44 7.07 -9.05 0.64
CA LEU A 44 5.76 -8.86 1.24
C LEU A 44 4.74 -9.76 0.53
N LEU A 45 4.03 -10.59 1.31
CA LEU A 45 2.91 -11.39 0.82
C LEU A 45 1.70 -10.49 0.58
N ALA A 46 1.20 -10.52 -0.64
CA ALA A 46 0.12 -9.66 -1.10
C ALA A 46 -1.06 -10.45 -1.66
N ILE A 47 -2.23 -9.81 -1.61
CA ILE A 47 -3.50 -10.30 -2.15
C ILE A 47 -3.82 -9.48 -3.40
N ASP A 48 -4.40 -10.11 -4.42
CA ASP A 48 -4.87 -9.43 -5.63
C ASP A 48 -5.76 -8.21 -5.27
N PRO A 49 -5.50 -7.01 -5.82
CA PRO A 49 -6.27 -5.81 -5.52
C PRO A 49 -7.79 -5.94 -5.79
N ALA A 50 -8.21 -6.85 -6.67
CA ALA A 50 -9.62 -7.11 -6.95
C ALA A 50 -10.32 -7.89 -5.83
N LEU A 51 -9.57 -8.57 -4.95
CA LEU A 51 -10.10 -9.38 -3.86
C LEU A 51 -10.07 -8.64 -2.51
N ALA A 52 -9.18 -7.67 -2.34
CA ALA A 52 -9.03 -6.91 -1.10
C ALA A 52 -9.03 -5.40 -1.38
N PRO A 53 -10.21 -4.76 -1.51
CA PRO A 53 -10.32 -3.37 -1.90
C PRO A 53 -9.76 -2.42 -0.82
N PRO A 54 -9.20 -1.25 -1.21
CA PRO A 54 -8.65 -0.26 -0.28
C PRO A 54 -9.61 0.16 0.85
N SER A 55 -10.91 0.29 0.57
CA SER A 55 -11.92 0.67 1.56
C SER A 55 -12.09 -0.35 2.69
N ALA A 56 -11.83 -1.64 2.42
CA ALA A 56 -11.83 -2.72 3.40
C ALA A 56 -10.49 -2.81 4.15
N LEU A 57 -9.36 -2.54 3.48
CA LEU A 57 -8.03 -2.62 4.06
C LEU A 57 -7.69 -1.45 4.99
N ALA A 58 -8.06 -0.21 4.62
CA ALA A 58 -7.65 0.98 5.36
C ALA A 58 -8.11 1.00 6.84
N PRO A 59 -9.34 0.56 7.19
CA PRO A 59 -9.77 0.47 8.60
C PRO A 59 -9.01 -0.55 9.45
N LEU A 60 -8.32 -1.51 8.82
CA LEU A 60 -7.56 -2.56 9.52
C LEU A 60 -6.18 -2.08 9.95
N MET A 61 -5.65 -0.99 9.35
CA MET A 61 -4.41 -0.37 9.80
C MET A 61 -4.52 0.03 11.27
N ARG A 62 -3.40 -0.05 12.00
CA ARG A 62 -3.32 0.34 13.41
C ARG A 62 -2.12 1.22 13.66
N ARG A 63 -2.26 2.15 14.60
CA ARG A 63 -1.13 2.82 15.24
C ARG A 63 -1.44 2.96 16.72
N GLY A 64 -0.85 2.08 17.53
CA GLY A 64 -1.38 1.80 18.87
C GLY A 64 -2.86 1.42 18.79
N GLU A 65 -3.68 2.02 19.66
CA GLU A 65 -5.13 1.77 19.70
C GLU A 65 -5.93 2.45 18.57
N LYS A 66 -5.29 3.27 17.73
CA LYS A 66 -6.00 4.05 16.69
C LYS A 66 -6.22 3.22 15.42
N PRO A 67 -7.47 2.98 14.99
CA PRO A 67 -7.76 2.40 13.69
C PRO A 67 -7.38 3.36 12.57
N GLY A 68 -7.06 2.79 11.40
CA GLY A 68 -6.94 3.54 10.17
C GLY A 68 -8.28 4.02 9.62
N PHE A 69 -8.22 4.91 8.64
CA PHE A 69 -9.40 5.41 7.94
C PHE A 69 -9.05 5.93 6.55
N VAL A 70 -10.07 6.01 5.70
CA VAL A 70 -10.02 6.73 4.43
C VAL A 70 -10.49 8.16 4.66
N VAL A 71 -9.77 9.14 4.09
CA VAL A 71 -10.21 10.55 4.13
C VAL A 71 -11.60 10.70 3.50
N GLU A 72 -12.45 11.51 4.12
CA GLU A 72 -13.88 11.59 3.80
C GLU A 72 -14.18 11.98 2.35
N ASP A 73 -13.29 12.74 1.70
CA ASP A 73 -13.47 13.19 0.32
C ASP A 73 -12.89 12.25 -0.75
N MET A 74 -12.46 11.06 -0.35
CA MET A 74 -11.99 10.00 -1.25
C MET A 74 -13.03 8.88 -1.30
N THR A 75 -14.26 9.23 -1.68
CA THR A 75 -15.40 8.29 -1.74
C THR A 75 -15.25 7.21 -2.81
N ASP A 76 -14.33 7.41 -3.76
CA ASP A 76 -14.02 6.53 -4.88
C ASP A 76 -12.68 5.80 -4.69
N VAL A 77 -12.25 5.60 -3.43
CA VAL A 77 -10.95 4.99 -3.09
C VAL A 77 -10.72 3.63 -3.78
N ASP A 78 -11.78 2.84 -3.97
CA ASP A 78 -11.68 1.51 -4.59
C ASP A 78 -11.50 1.57 -6.12
N ALA A 79 -11.70 2.73 -6.75
CA ALA A 79 -11.46 2.90 -8.17
C ALA A 79 -9.96 3.09 -8.51
N PHE A 80 -9.09 3.28 -7.50
CA PHE A 80 -7.65 3.43 -7.68
C PHE A 80 -6.97 2.07 -7.95
N GLY A 81 -7.11 1.58 -9.18
CA GLY A 81 -6.54 0.33 -9.65
C GLY A 81 -5.11 0.45 -10.22
N PRO A 82 -4.46 -0.67 -10.53
CA PRO A 82 -3.13 -0.69 -11.13
C PRO A 82 -3.02 0.12 -12.42
N ASN A 83 -1.95 0.89 -12.58
CA ASN A 83 -1.66 1.66 -13.79
C ASN A 83 -0.18 1.55 -14.15
N GLY A 84 0.13 0.87 -15.26
CA GLY A 84 1.51 0.64 -15.69
C GLY A 84 2.26 -0.34 -14.80
N VAL A 85 1.52 -1.24 -14.14
CA VAL A 85 2.03 -2.29 -13.26
C VAL A 85 1.38 -3.59 -13.68
N ASP A 86 2.20 -4.56 -14.09
CA ASP A 86 1.75 -5.91 -14.39
C ASP A 86 1.68 -6.73 -13.10
N LEU A 87 0.52 -7.36 -12.88
CA LEU A 87 0.28 -8.25 -11.76
C LEU A 87 0.42 -9.71 -12.20
N PRO A 88 0.94 -10.60 -11.33
CA PRO A 88 0.83 -12.03 -11.55
C PRO A 88 -0.63 -12.48 -11.63
N ASP A 89 -0.96 -13.42 -12.52
CA ASP A 89 -2.28 -14.04 -12.62
C ASP A 89 -2.48 -15.06 -11.48
N SER A 90 -2.64 -14.55 -10.26
CA SER A 90 -2.75 -15.33 -9.03
C SER A 90 -3.43 -14.51 -7.93
N PRO A 91 -4.32 -15.11 -7.10
CA PRO A 91 -4.94 -14.41 -5.98
C PRO A 91 -3.92 -13.94 -4.92
N LEU A 92 -2.77 -14.60 -4.85
CA LEU A 92 -1.67 -14.30 -3.93
C LEU A 92 -0.37 -14.12 -4.73
N TYR A 93 0.41 -13.10 -4.37
CA TYR A 93 1.70 -12.83 -4.98
C TYR A 93 2.67 -12.22 -3.98
N LEU A 94 3.94 -12.14 -4.36
CA LEU A 94 4.99 -11.52 -3.55
C LEU A 94 5.43 -10.20 -4.18
N ILE A 95 5.58 -9.19 -3.35
CA ILE A 95 6.22 -7.92 -3.69
C ILE A 95 7.67 -8.01 -3.22
N GLN A 96 8.61 -7.90 -4.15
CA GLN A 96 10.04 -8.02 -3.86
C GLN A 96 10.62 -6.67 -3.44
N ALA A 97 11.37 -6.66 -2.33
CA ALA A 97 12.12 -5.50 -1.84
C ALA A 97 11.29 -4.19 -1.88
N PRO A 98 10.15 -4.11 -1.18
CA PRO A 98 9.38 -2.86 -1.08
C PRO A 98 10.24 -1.77 -0.41
N ASP A 99 10.16 -0.57 -0.96
CA ASP A 99 10.87 0.61 -0.48
C ASP A 99 9.87 1.76 -0.30
N ARG A 100 10.02 2.50 0.81
CA ARG A 100 9.16 3.65 1.16
C ARG A 100 9.43 4.83 0.23
N GLY A 101 10.64 4.88 -0.36
CA GLY A 101 11.05 5.88 -1.32
C GLY A 101 11.39 7.22 -0.67
N ASP A 102 12.04 7.19 0.49
CA ASP A 102 12.43 8.39 1.25
C ASP A 102 13.38 9.30 0.44
N GLU A 103 14.14 8.74 -0.51
CA GLU A 103 14.95 9.48 -1.47
C GLU A 103 14.13 10.39 -2.39
N PHE A 104 12.82 10.13 -2.52
CA PHE A 104 11.88 10.93 -3.29
C PHE A 104 11.13 11.98 -2.45
N GLU A 105 11.55 12.22 -1.20
CA GLU A 105 11.08 13.39 -0.46
C GLU A 105 11.37 14.68 -1.25
N ASN A 106 10.36 15.57 -1.29
CA ASN A 106 10.36 16.79 -2.09
C ASN A 106 10.46 16.57 -3.63
N VAL A 107 10.27 15.34 -4.10
CA VAL A 107 10.11 15.00 -5.52
C VAL A 107 8.62 14.87 -5.83
N SER A 108 8.21 15.24 -7.05
CA SER A 108 6.82 15.03 -7.47
C SER A 108 6.58 13.57 -7.89
N PRO A 109 5.35 13.03 -7.75
CA PRO A 109 5.00 11.71 -8.28
C PRO A 109 5.39 11.49 -9.74
N ALA A 110 5.28 12.52 -10.59
CA ALA A 110 5.69 12.46 -11.99
C ALA A 110 7.19 12.18 -12.16
N GLU A 111 8.05 12.97 -11.51
CA GLU A 111 9.50 12.81 -11.56
C GLU A 111 9.95 11.50 -10.91
N ALA A 112 9.32 11.14 -9.78
CA ALA A 112 9.63 9.89 -9.10
C ALA A 112 9.26 8.68 -9.96
N LEU A 113 8.14 8.71 -10.70
CA LEU A 113 7.80 7.63 -11.63
C LEU A 113 8.88 7.43 -12.69
N GLU A 114 9.40 8.50 -13.27
CA GLU A 114 10.49 8.43 -14.26
C GLU A 114 11.74 7.82 -13.63
N ALA A 115 12.14 8.26 -12.44
CA ALA A 115 13.32 7.74 -11.74
C ALA A 115 13.16 6.27 -11.31
N ILE A 116 12.01 5.90 -10.75
CA ILE A 116 11.69 4.53 -10.32
C ILE A 116 11.79 3.57 -11.50
N THR A 117 11.15 3.91 -12.61
CA THR A 117 11.13 3.06 -13.81
C THR A 117 12.49 3.00 -14.50
N ALA A 118 13.23 4.12 -14.58
CA ALA A 118 14.60 4.14 -15.08
C ALA A 118 15.55 3.30 -14.22
N GLY A 119 15.28 3.22 -12.91
CA GLY A 119 15.99 2.35 -11.97
C GLY A 119 15.60 0.87 -12.03
N GLY A 120 14.71 0.48 -12.96
CA GLY A 120 14.23 -0.90 -13.09
C GLY A 120 13.28 -1.33 -11.96
N ARG A 121 12.78 -0.38 -11.17
CA ARG A 121 11.78 -0.61 -10.13
C ARG A 121 10.39 -0.31 -10.68
N SER A 122 9.39 -0.75 -9.93
CA SER A 122 7.98 -0.53 -10.26
C SER A 122 7.31 0.26 -9.14
N PRO A 123 6.40 1.21 -9.45
CA PRO A 123 5.70 1.94 -8.40
C PRO A 123 4.81 0.99 -7.58
N LEU A 124 4.67 1.27 -6.28
CA LEU A 124 3.84 0.47 -5.39
C LEU A 124 2.36 0.81 -5.60
N LEU A 125 1.50 -0.22 -5.59
CA LEU A 125 0.04 -0.07 -5.62
C LEU A 125 -0.49 0.35 -4.24
N LEU A 126 -1.70 0.90 -4.23
CA LEU A 126 -2.37 1.31 -2.99
C LEU A 126 -2.62 0.12 -2.05
N THR A 127 -3.14 -0.98 -2.57
CA THR A 127 -3.42 -2.20 -1.78
C THR A 127 -2.13 -2.81 -1.22
N GLU A 128 -1.05 -2.80 -1.99
CA GLU A 128 0.27 -3.24 -1.55
C GLU A 128 0.82 -2.37 -0.42
N GLY A 129 0.72 -1.05 -0.53
CA GLY A 129 1.10 -0.14 0.55
C GLY A 129 0.27 -0.36 1.82
N LEU A 130 -1.04 -0.62 1.68
CA LEU A 130 -1.91 -0.93 2.80
C LEU A 130 -1.50 -2.24 3.49
N LEU A 131 -1.28 -3.30 2.71
CA LEU A 131 -0.78 -4.59 3.22
C LEU A 131 0.57 -4.43 3.90
N TRP A 132 1.46 -3.59 3.38
CA TRP A 132 2.73 -3.30 4.04
C TRP A 132 2.53 -2.68 5.42
N VAL A 133 1.64 -1.69 5.55
CA VAL A 133 1.31 -1.07 6.84
C VAL A 133 0.61 -2.05 7.79
N LEU A 134 -0.16 -3.02 7.29
CA LEU A 134 -0.76 -4.06 8.13
C LEU A 134 0.28 -5.00 8.74
N GLN A 135 1.36 -5.27 8.00
CA GLN A 135 2.48 -6.10 8.46
C GLN A 135 3.48 -5.33 9.33
N VAL A 136 3.76 -4.08 8.96
CA VAL A 136 4.74 -3.22 9.64
C VAL A 136 4.11 -1.84 9.87
N PRO A 137 3.24 -1.67 10.88
CA PRO A 137 2.61 -0.39 11.19
C PRO A 137 3.59 0.78 11.35
N GLU A 138 4.80 0.47 11.82
CA GLU A 138 5.88 1.41 12.07
C GLU A 138 6.41 2.04 10.78
N ILE A 139 6.15 1.47 9.59
CA ILE A 139 6.52 2.06 8.29
C ILE A 139 5.93 3.45 8.07
N LEU A 140 4.82 3.76 8.75
CA LEU A 140 4.32 5.11 8.89
C LEU A 140 4.95 5.77 10.11
N GLU A 141 5.90 6.66 9.85
CA GLU A 141 6.58 7.46 10.86
C GLU A 141 6.19 8.92 10.71
N ARG A 142 6.24 9.68 11.82
CA ARG A 142 5.94 11.11 11.74
C ARG A 142 6.99 11.76 10.85
N ASN A 143 6.52 12.47 9.83
CA ASN A 143 7.32 13.11 8.79
C ASN A 143 8.02 12.15 7.81
N HIS A 144 7.84 10.83 7.93
CA HIS A 144 8.31 9.85 6.93
C HIS A 144 7.19 8.87 6.64
N CYS A 145 6.36 9.25 5.66
CA CYS A 145 5.20 8.53 5.16
C CYS A 145 5.38 8.35 3.65
N PHE A 146 4.39 7.84 2.90
CA PHE A 146 4.62 7.59 1.47
C PHE A 146 3.38 7.63 0.59
N MET A 147 3.62 7.90 -0.69
CA MET A 147 2.63 7.80 -1.77
C MET A 147 2.70 6.45 -2.48
N THR A 148 1.57 5.96 -2.98
CA THR A 148 1.43 4.69 -3.73
C THR A 148 0.99 4.99 -5.16
N ILE A 149 1.95 5.44 -5.96
CA ILE A 149 1.67 6.08 -7.26
C ILE A 149 1.33 5.10 -8.38
N GLY A 150 1.48 3.79 -8.13
CA GLY A 150 1.13 2.73 -9.06
C GLY A 150 -0.39 2.52 -9.19
N SER A 151 -1.17 3.08 -8.26
CA SER A 151 -2.63 3.03 -8.28
C SER A 151 -3.23 4.35 -8.79
N ARG A 152 -3.97 4.32 -9.89
CA ARG A 152 -4.57 5.51 -10.53
C ARG A 152 -6.00 5.24 -11.00
N ILE A 153 -6.82 6.29 -11.01
CA ILE A 153 -8.13 6.27 -11.69
C ILE A 153 -7.94 6.75 -13.13
N ARG A 154 -8.46 5.99 -14.10
CA ARG A 154 -8.65 6.45 -15.47
C ARG A 154 -10.08 6.96 -15.65
N LYS A 155 -10.22 8.23 -15.98
CA LYS A 155 -11.52 8.87 -16.22
C LYS A 155 -12.10 8.42 -17.57
N ALA A 156 -13.41 8.58 -17.74
CA ALA A 156 -14.09 8.30 -19.02
C ALA A 156 -13.50 9.08 -20.20
N SER A 157 -12.87 10.24 -19.95
CA SER A 157 -12.15 11.01 -20.97
C SER A 157 -10.82 10.39 -21.43
N GLY A 158 -10.40 9.28 -20.82
CA GLY A 158 -9.10 8.64 -21.03
C GLY A 158 -7.95 9.24 -20.22
N GLN A 159 -8.15 10.43 -19.63
CA GLN A 159 -7.17 11.08 -18.77
C GLN A 159 -7.08 10.40 -17.40
N LEU A 160 -5.90 10.47 -16.77
CA LEU A 160 -5.74 10.03 -15.40
C LEU A 160 -6.29 11.08 -14.43
N ASP A 161 -6.89 10.62 -13.33
CA ASP A 161 -7.20 11.49 -12.20
C ASP A 161 -5.91 12.10 -11.63
N SER A 162 -5.96 13.38 -11.29
CA SER A 162 -4.81 14.12 -10.76
C SER A 162 -4.51 13.76 -9.30
N ARG A 163 -5.47 13.17 -8.58
CA ARG A 163 -5.27 12.63 -7.24
C ARG A 163 -4.42 11.37 -7.34
N THR A 164 -3.54 11.22 -6.37
CA THR A 164 -2.65 10.06 -6.24
C THR A 164 -2.68 9.59 -4.79
N PRO A 165 -2.93 8.30 -4.52
CA PRO A 165 -3.06 7.82 -3.15
C PRO A 165 -1.78 7.95 -2.33
N ALA A 166 -1.95 8.17 -1.02
CA ALA A 166 -0.87 8.20 -0.06
C ALA A 166 -1.34 7.70 1.31
N LEU A 167 -0.40 7.16 2.08
CA LEU A 167 -0.60 6.66 3.43
C LEU A 167 0.24 7.50 4.40
N TRP A 168 -0.40 8.06 5.43
CA TRP A 168 0.31 8.89 6.42
C TRP A 168 -0.35 8.92 7.79
N ILE A 169 0.30 9.58 8.75
CA ILE A 169 -0.26 9.79 10.08
C ILE A 169 -1.09 11.08 10.11
N SER A 170 -2.38 10.97 10.42
CA SER A 170 -3.29 12.09 10.53
C SER A 170 -2.87 13.08 11.64
N GLY A 171 -2.82 14.38 11.30
CA GLY A 171 -2.63 15.45 12.28
C GLY A 171 -3.88 15.75 13.13
N GLY A 172 -5.03 15.16 12.77
CA GLY A 172 -6.31 15.39 13.44
C GLY A 172 -6.82 16.82 13.29
N THR A 173 -6.66 17.40 12.10
CA THR A 173 -7.09 18.76 11.74
C THR A 173 -8.09 18.72 10.58
N GLY A 174 -8.79 19.84 10.36
CA GLY A 174 -9.78 19.95 9.28
C GLY A 174 -10.82 18.83 9.34
N ARG A 175 -11.04 18.14 8.21
CA ARG A 175 -12.00 17.05 8.05
C ARG A 175 -11.65 15.78 8.84
N ASP A 176 -10.39 15.61 9.25
CA ASP A 176 -10.00 14.44 10.03
C ASP A 176 -10.53 14.55 11.47
N GLY A 177 -10.62 15.78 12.00
CA GLY A 177 -11.03 16.04 13.38
C GLY A 177 -10.00 15.58 14.42
N THR A 178 -10.07 16.13 15.63
CA THR A 178 -9.11 15.84 16.71
C THR A 178 -9.14 14.38 17.17
N THR A 179 -10.26 13.69 16.99
CA THR A 179 -10.44 12.27 17.36
C THR A 179 -9.55 11.33 16.55
N ARG A 180 -9.24 11.70 15.29
CA ARG A 180 -8.37 10.96 14.37
C ARG A 180 -6.92 11.45 14.41
N ARG A 181 -6.53 12.30 15.36
CA ARG A 181 -5.11 12.63 15.56
C ARG A 181 -4.33 11.34 15.84
N ASP A 182 -3.17 11.23 15.20
CA ASP A 182 -2.23 10.10 15.30
C ASP A 182 -2.74 8.76 14.73
N ALA A 183 -3.91 8.76 14.09
CA ALA A 183 -4.40 7.59 13.37
C ALA A 183 -3.71 7.44 12.00
N PRO A 184 -3.47 6.21 11.51
CA PRO A 184 -3.02 6.01 10.14
C PRO A 184 -4.15 6.40 9.18
N LYS A 185 -3.80 7.04 8.08
CA LYS A 185 -4.73 7.66 7.15
C LYS A 185 -4.38 7.26 5.73
N LEU A 186 -5.38 6.76 5.01
CA LEU A 186 -5.38 6.71 3.56
C LEU A 186 -6.01 7.99 3.05
N GLY A 187 -5.26 8.76 2.27
CA GLY A 187 -5.85 9.83 1.48
C GLY A 187 -5.11 10.01 0.17
N TRP A 188 -5.06 11.25 -0.32
CA TRP A 188 -4.46 11.55 -1.61
C TRP A 188 -3.70 12.87 -1.61
N CYS A 189 -2.79 13.01 -2.55
CA CYS A 189 -2.09 14.24 -2.92
C CYS A 189 -2.18 14.46 -4.44
N TRP A 190 -1.78 15.63 -4.92
CA TRP A 190 -1.80 15.92 -6.36
C TRP A 190 -0.56 15.34 -7.07
N TRP A 191 -0.76 14.86 -8.30
CA TRP A 191 0.26 14.21 -9.14
C TRP A 191 1.57 15.00 -9.33
N ASN A 192 1.53 16.33 -9.29
CA ASN A 192 2.71 17.18 -9.45
C ASN A 192 3.13 17.91 -8.16
N ASN A 193 2.50 17.58 -7.03
CA ASN A 193 2.88 18.18 -5.75
C ASN A 193 4.14 17.54 -5.18
N ARG A 194 4.88 18.33 -4.41
CA ARG A 194 6.07 17.91 -3.68
C ARG A 194 5.80 17.98 -2.18
N HIS A 195 6.33 17.00 -1.45
CA HIS A 195 6.18 16.91 0.00
C HIS A 195 7.51 16.52 0.62
N THR A 196 8.00 17.29 1.59
CA THR A 196 9.25 17.00 2.32
C THR A 196 9.07 15.93 3.40
N TRP A 197 7.99 15.16 3.35
CA TRP A 197 7.59 14.19 4.39
C TRP A 197 6.89 12.95 3.82
N LEU A 198 6.70 12.90 2.50
CA LEU A 198 6.21 11.74 1.78
C LEU A 198 7.30 11.28 0.83
N GLY A 199 7.76 10.05 1.02
CA GLY A 199 8.44 9.30 -0.02
C GLY A 199 7.48 8.84 -1.11
N ILE A 200 8.03 8.24 -2.17
CA ILE A 200 7.26 7.65 -3.27
C ILE A 200 7.58 6.15 -3.34
N ALA A 201 6.66 5.33 -2.84
CA ALA A 201 6.94 3.92 -2.62
C ALA A 201 7.06 3.13 -3.93
N SER A 202 7.98 2.17 -3.93
CA SER A 202 8.29 1.32 -5.08
C SER A 202 8.63 -0.11 -4.64
N ALA A 203 8.61 -1.03 -5.60
CA ALA A 203 9.01 -2.42 -5.43
C ALA A 203 10.03 -2.83 -6.49
N GLY A 204 10.92 -3.75 -6.14
CA GLY A 204 11.86 -4.37 -7.08
C GLY A 204 11.16 -5.26 -8.12
N GLY A 205 9.95 -5.73 -7.84
CA GLY A 205 9.15 -6.51 -8.77
C GLY A 205 8.04 -7.29 -8.08
N ARG A 206 7.27 -8.06 -8.86
CA ARG A 206 6.21 -8.95 -8.38
C ARG A 206 6.41 -10.34 -8.94
N THR A 207 6.20 -11.36 -8.11
CA THR A 207 6.31 -12.76 -8.51
C THR A 207 5.12 -13.54 -7.98
N VAL A 208 4.78 -14.65 -8.64
CA VAL A 208 3.75 -15.58 -8.13
C VAL A 208 4.08 -16.04 -6.69
N GLY A 209 3.04 -16.23 -5.88
CA GLY A 209 3.10 -16.60 -4.46
C GLY A 209 2.95 -18.09 -4.18
#